data_AF-A0A1B6HIB5-F1
#
_entry.id   AF-A0A1B6HIB5-F1
#
_cell.length_a   1.000
_cell.length_b   1.000
_cell.length_c   1.000
_cell.angle_alpha   90.00
_cell.angle_beta   90.00
_cell.angle_gamma   90.00
#
_symmetry.space_group_name_H-M   'P 1'
#
loop_
_entity.id
_entity.type
_entity.pdbx_description
1 polymer ?
#
loop_
_entity_poly.entity_id
_entity_poly.type
_entity_poly.pdbx_seq_one_letter_code
_entity_poly.pdbx_strand_id
1 'polypeptide(L)'
;FRPYIEKRAPQTSRRKHVTWFSQLHQKLKEDVLNLHVNYLWSCRYGLFRDETKRLYTEAKNIYKREIKKAKLEANASYINASSNKCKAAWKVVNAARGTSSPSAQHDISPDEFNNYFIDAVAAIQDEIESSVDASLDLLSNHPLPDVIYKWKLVSSENVLSLINSIKKEQCKDIYDIS
;
A
#
# COMPACT_ATOMS: atom_id res chain seq x y z
N PHE A 1 0.83 11.58 -51.90
CA PHE A 1 1.78 10.47 -51.73
C PHE A 1 2.51 10.61 -50.39
N ARG A 2 2.07 9.92 -49.34
CA ARG A 2 2.84 9.74 -48.10
C ARG A 2 3.42 8.32 -48.12
N PRO A 3 4.74 8.13 -47.96
CA PRO A 3 5.30 6.79 -47.99
C PRO A 3 4.90 6.02 -46.73
N TYR A 4 4.61 4.74 -46.94
CA TYR A 4 4.23 3.77 -45.92
C TYR A 4 5.46 3.49 -45.04
N ILE A 5 5.44 3.88 -43.77
CA ILE A 5 6.50 3.52 -42.81
C ILE A 5 6.18 2.13 -42.29
N GLU A 6 6.97 1.17 -42.72
CA GLU A 6 6.94 -0.22 -42.28
C GLU A 6 7.34 -0.27 -40.79
N LYS A 7 6.34 -0.45 -39.91
CA LYS A 7 6.59 -0.64 -38.47
C LYS A 7 7.21 -2.01 -38.27
N ARG A 8 8.55 -2.08 -38.15
CA ARG A 8 9.24 -3.29 -37.72
C ARG A 8 8.69 -3.73 -36.35
N ALA A 9 8.09 -4.91 -36.31
CA ALA A 9 7.67 -5.53 -35.07
C ALA A 9 8.88 -5.68 -34.13
N PRO A 10 8.74 -5.36 -32.82
CA PRO A 10 9.83 -5.57 -31.87
C PRO A 10 10.11 -7.07 -31.79
N GLN A 11 11.32 -7.46 -32.20
CA GLN A 11 11.88 -8.80 -31.99
C GLN A 11 11.84 -9.10 -30.48
N THR A 12 10.83 -9.83 -30.03
CA THR A 12 10.74 -10.30 -28.64
C THR A 12 11.75 -11.42 -28.45
N SER A 13 13.00 -11.06 -28.15
CA SER A 13 13.98 -11.98 -27.60
C SER A 13 13.36 -12.70 -26.39
N ARG A 14 13.13 -14.01 -26.53
CA ARG A 14 12.70 -14.88 -25.44
C ARG A 14 13.74 -14.76 -24.34
N ARG A 15 13.35 -14.14 -23.22
CA ARG A 15 14.25 -13.89 -22.08
C ARG A 15 14.75 -15.25 -21.58
N LYS A 16 16.05 -15.49 -21.68
CA LYS A 16 16.71 -16.62 -21.03
C LYS A 16 16.43 -16.51 -19.54
N HIS A 17 15.71 -17.48 -18.98
CA HIS A 17 15.44 -17.53 -17.56
C HIS A 17 16.79 -17.71 -16.83
N VAL A 18 17.18 -16.75 -15.99
CA VAL A 18 18.43 -16.84 -15.24
C VAL A 18 18.30 -17.95 -14.22
N THR A 19 18.97 -19.08 -14.46
CA THR A 19 18.97 -20.23 -13.57
C THR A 19 20.01 -20.03 -12.47
N TRP A 20 19.55 -19.58 -11.31
CA TRP A 20 20.37 -19.43 -10.10
C TRP A 20 20.69 -20.78 -9.42
N PHE A 21 19.97 -21.85 -9.77
CA PHE A 21 20.15 -23.18 -9.21
C PHE A 21 21.22 -23.95 -9.99
N SER A 22 22.23 -24.45 -9.29
CA SER A 22 23.41 -25.10 -9.86
C SER A 22 23.66 -26.48 -9.23
N GLN A 23 24.61 -27.23 -9.79
CA GLN A 23 24.99 -28.56 -9.29
C GLN A 23 25.46 -28.54 -7.83
N LEU A 24 26.08 -27.45 -7.36
CA LEU A 24 26.44 -27.26 -5.96
C LEU A 24 25.19 -27.28 -5.05
N HIS A 25 24.14 -26.56 -5.44
CA HIS A 25 22.89 -26.46 -4.69
C HIS A 25 22.14 -27.80 -4.67
N GLN A 26 22.22 -28.55 -5.77
CA GLN A 26 21.69 -29.91 -5.87
C GLN A 26 22.39 -30.83 -4.85
N LYS A 27 23.71 -30.83 -4.82
CA LYS A 27 24.49 -31.63 -3.86
C LYS A 27 24.18 -31.26 -2.41
N LEU A 28 24.14 -29.97 -2.09
CA LEU A 28 23.79 -29.52 -0.73
C LEU A 28 22.37 -29.94 -0.33
N LYS A 29 21.42 -29.97 -1.28
CA LYS A 29 20.06 -30.46 -1.03
C LYS A 29 20.08 -31.95 -0.71
N GLU A 30 20.85 -32.74 -1.46
CA GLU A 30 21.02 -34.18 -1.23
C GLU A 30 21.65 -34.44 0.15
N ASP A 31 22.70 -33.70 0.51
CA ASP A 31 23.35 -33.81 1.83
C ASP A 31 22.37 -33.53 2.97
N VAL A 32 21.53 -32.49 2.84
CA VAL A 32 20.50 -32.15 3.84
C VAL A 32 19.47 -33.28 3.96
N LEU A 33 19.04 -33.88 2.84
CA LEU A 33 18.09 -34.99 2.85
C LEU A 33 18.69 -36.24 3.52
N ASN A 34 19.94 -36.57 3.19
CA ASN A 34 20.64 -37.71 3.78
C ASN A 34 20.82 -37.54 5.30
N LEU A 35 21.23 -36.36 5.75
CA LEU A 35 21.36 -36.07 7.18
C LEU A 35 20.00 -36.02 7.90
N HIS A 36 18.94 -35.60 7.22
CA HIS A 36 17.59 -35.67 7.77
C HIS A 36 17.16 -37.12 8.00
N VAL A 37 17.41 -38.00 7.03
CA VAL A 37 17.17 -39.44 7.17
C VAL A 37 17.95 -39.96 8.38
N ASN A 38 19.25 -39.71 8.47
CA ASN A 38 20.07 -40.15 9.61
C ASN A 38 19.55 -39.66 10.96
N TYR A 39 19.03 -38.42 11.02
CA TYR A 39 18.38 -37.89 12.22
C TYR A 39 17.04 -38.58 12.55
N LEU A 40 16.26 -39.00 11.56
CA LEU A 40 15.05 -39.79 11.81
C LEU A 40 15.41 -41.18 12.33
N TRP A 41 16.44 -41.82 11.78
CA TRP A 41 16.97 -43.09 12.28
C TRP A 41 17.48 -42.95 13.72
N SER A 42 18.27 -41.92 14.02
CA SER A 42 18.76 -41.67 15.38
C SER A 42 17.64 -41.48 16.40
N CYS A 43 16.55 -40.80 16.02
CA CYS A 43 15.36 -40.65 16.85
C CYS A 43 14.64 -41.98 17.08
N ARG A 44 14.56 -42.84 16.05
CA ARG A 44 13.87 -44.13 16.14
C ARG A 44 14.59 -45.13 17.04
N TYR A 45 15.92 -45.15 17.00
CA TYR A 45 16.73 -46.10 17.77
C TYR A 45 17.30 -45.51 19.07
N GLY A 46 17.09 -44.23 19.34
CA GLY A 46 17.56 -43.57 20.58
C GLY A 46 19.08 -43.36 20.65
N LEU A 47 19.78 -43.43 19.52
CA LEU A 47 21.26 -43.39 19.45
C LEU A 47 21.73 -42.10 18.77
N PHE A 48 22.73 -41.40 19.33
CA PHE A 48 23.38 -40.23 18.70
C PHE A 48 22.40 -39.13 18.22
N ARG A 49 21.28 -38.96 18.92
CA ARG A 49 20.20 -38.03 18.54
C ARG A 49 20.66 -36.59 18.45
N ASP A 50 21.38 -36.10 19.45
CA ASP A 50 21.78 -34.70 19.50
C ASP A 50 22.85 -34.36 18.45
N GLU A 51 23.78 -35.27 18.22
CA GLU A 51 24.83 -35.09 17.21
C GLU A 51 24.26 -35.10 15.78
N THR A 52 23.41 -36.07 15.45
CA THR A 52 22.74 -36.13 14.13
C THR A 52 21.81 -34.94 13.91
N LYS A 53 21.12 -34.46 14.96
CA LYS A 53 20.32 -33.22 14.91
C LYS A 53 21.18 -32.00 14.62
N ARG A 54 22.34 -31.88 15.28
CA ARG A 54 23.31 -30.80 15.09
C ARG A 54 23.79 -30.75 13.64
N LEU A 55 24.27 -31.88 13.11
CA LEU A 55 24.76 -32.02 11.74
C LEU A 55 23.67 -31.68 10.70
N TYR A 56 22.46 -32.21 10.86
CA TYR A 56 21.34 -31.87 9.98
C TYR A 56 21.01 -30.37 10.01
N THR A 57 20.97 -29.78 11.21
CA THR A 57 20.66 -28.36 11.38
C THR A 57 21.72 -27.48 10.73
N GLU A 58 22.99 -27.82 10.90
CA GLU A 58 24.12 -27.14 10.28
C GLU A 58 24.05 -27.21 8.75
N ALA A 59 23.91 -28.41 8.19
CA ALA A 59 23.79 -28.60 6.74
C ALA A 59 22.58 -27.83 6.17
N LYS A 60 21.44 -27.85 6.86
CA LYS A 60 20.24 -27.09 6.47
C LYS A 60 20.49 -25.59 6.46
N ASN A 61 21.24 -25.07 7.44
CA ASN A 61 21.59 -23.66 7.51
C ASN A 61 22.54 -23.26 6.38
N ILE A 62 23.55 -24.09 6.10
CA ILE A 62 24.47 -23.91 4.96
C ILE A 62 23.68 -23.88 3.66
N TYR A 63 22.84 -24.88 3.41
CA TYR A 63 22.00 -24.93 2.20
C TYR A 63 21.14 -23.67 2.04
N LYS A 64 20.42 -23.26 3.10
CA LYS A 64 19.61 -22.04 3.07
C LYS A 64 20.45 -20.79 2.76
N ARG A 65 21.65 -20.68 3.32
CA ARG A 65 22.56 -19.56 3.08
C ARG A 65 23.01 -19.52 1.62
N GLU A 66 23.45 -20.65 1.07
CA GLU A 66 23.91 -20.71 -0.31
C GLU A 66 22.78 -20.42 -1.31
N ILE A 67 21.57 -20.94 -1.07
CA ILE A 67 20.39 -20.62 -1.90
C ILE A 67 20.10 -19.10 -1.88
N LYS A 68 20.16 -18.46 -0.71
CA LYS A 68 19.97 -17.01 -0.59
C LYS A 68 21.05 -16.26 -1.37
N LYS A 69 22.31 -16.66 -1.21
CA LYS A 69 23.45 -16.05 -1.90
C LYS A 69 23.32 -16.16 -3.42
N ALA A 70 23.02 -17.35 -3.93
CA ALA A 70 22.87 -17.56 -5.37
C ALA A 70 21.70 -16.78 -5.97
N LYS A 71 20.56 -16.68 -5.27
CA LYS A 71 19.44 -15.83 -5.70
C LYS A 71 19.83 -14.35 -5.74
N LEU A 72 20.53 -13.88 -4.71
CA LEU A 72 21.00 -12.50 -4.63
C LEU A 72 21.97 -12.19 -5.78
N GLU A 73 22.94 -13.06 -6.01
CA GLU A 73 23.94 -12.92 -7.07
C GLU A 73 23.31 -12.95 -8.45
N ALA A 74 22.39 -13.87 -8.72
CA ALA A 74 21.65 -13.92 -9.98
C ALA A 74 20.85 -12.65 -10.24
N ASN A 75 20.17 -12.12 -9.22
CA ASN A 75 19.44 -10.85 -9.33
C ASN A 75 20.38 -9.66 -9.54
N ALA A 76 21.51 -9.61 -8.83
CA ALA A 76 22.51 -8.57 -8.98
C ALA A 76 23.12 -8.59 -10.39
N SER A 77 23.51 -9.75 -10.88
CA SER A 77 24.02 -9.92 -12.25
C SER A 77 22.97 -9.55 -13.31
N TYR A 78 21.70 -9.91 -13.10
CA TYR A 78 20.60 -9.50 -13.98
C TYR A 78 20.44 -7.96 -14.04
N ILE A 79 20.47 -7.29 -12.89
CA ILE A 79 20.34 -5.83 -12.82
C ILE A 79 21.55 -5.15 -13.46
N ASN A 80 22.76 -5.63 -13.18
CA ASN A 80 24.01 -5.06 -13.69
C ASN A 80 24.17 -5.24 -15.20
N ALA A 81 23.70 -6.36 -15.76
CA ALA A 81 23.72 -6.61 -17.20
C ALA A 81 22.61 -5.87 -17.99
N SER A 82 21.62 -5.28 -17.30
CA SER A 82 20.53 -4.57 -17.95
C SER A 82 20.95 -3.17 -18.41
N SER A 83 20.52 -2.79 -19.62
CA SER A 83 20.67 -1.41 -20.12
C SER A 83 19.91 -0.39 -19.27
N ASN A 84 18.78 -0.79 -18.67
CA ASN A 84 18.03 0.03 -17.73
C ASN A 84 17.97 -0.70 -16.37
N LYS A 85 18.84 -0.29 -15.45
CA LYS A 85 19.01 -0.91 -14.12
C LYS A 85 17.78 -0.70 -13.23
N CYS A 86 17.20 0.51 -13.24
CA CYS A 86 16.02 0.83 -12.44
C CYS A 86 14.81 -0.03 -12.84
N LYS A 87 14.54 -0.15 -14.15
CA LYS A 87 13.47 -1.02 -14.67
C LYS A 87 13.73 -2.50 -14.37
N ALA A 88 14.99 -2.94 -14.41
CA ALA A 88 15.34 -4.32 -14.05
C ALA A 88 15.14 -4.59 -12.55
N ALA A 89 15.55 -3.67 -11.68
CA ALA A 89 15.32 -3.77 -10.24
C ALA A 89 13.82 -3.83 -9.91
N TRP A 90 13.01 -2.95 -10.50
CA TRP A 90 11.56 -2.98 -10.35
C TRP A 90 10.93 -4.29 -10.83
N LYS A 91 11.44 -4.89 -11.91
CA LYS A 91 10.98 -6.22 -12.34
C LYS A 91 11.29 -7.30 -11.31
N VAL A 92 12.47 -7.27 -10.69
CA VAL A 92 12.83 -8.22 -9.62
C VAL A 92 11.90 -8.05 -8.42
N VAL A 93 11.64 -6.80 -8.01
CA VAL A 93 10.70 -6.48 -6.91
C VAL A 93 9.28 -6.97 -7.23
N ASN A 94 8.78 -6.70 -8.44
CA ASN A 94 7.43 -7.11 -8.84
C ASN A 94 7.31 -8.64 -8.92
N ALA A 95 8.34 -9.32 -9.41
CA ALA A 95 8.38 -10.79 -9.42
C ALA A 95 8.38 -11.37 -7.99
N ALA A 96 9.11 -10.76 -7.06
CA ALA A 96 9.16 -11.19 -5.66
C ALA A 96 7.87 -10.86 -4.88
N ARG A 97 7.21 -9.76 -5.23
CA ARG A 97 5.91 -9.35 -4.66
C ARG A 97 4.79 -10.34 -5.02
N GLY A 98 4.99 -11.16 -6.05
CA GLY A 98 3.94 -12.03 -6.58
C GLY A 98 2.83 -11.16 -7.17
N THR A 99 3.13 -10.41 -8.23
CA THR A 99 2.09 -9.67 -8.97
C THR A 99 1.17 -10.63 -9.70
N SER A 100 0.27 -11.21 -8.94
CA SER A 100 -1.13 -11.38 -9.31
C SER A 100 -1.90 -10.95 -8.07
N SER A 101 -1.97 -9.64 -7.81
CA SER A 101 -3.28 -9.17 -7.36
C SER A 101 -4.21 -9.66 -8.46
N PRO A 102 -5.15 -10.57 -8.20
CA PRO A 102 -6.18 -10.83 -9.18
C PRO A 102 -6.68 -9.45 -9.58
N SER A 103 -6.78 -9.16 -10.88
CA SER A 103 -7.63 -8.07 -11.32
C SER A 103 -8.91 -8.28 -10.55
N ALA A 104 -9.19 -7.41 -9.57
CA ALA A 104 -10.39 -7.57 -8.77
C ALA A 104 -11.52 -7.47 -9.77
N GLN A 105 -12.08 -8.63 -10.14
CA GLN A 105 -13.30 -8.67 -10.91
C GLN A 105 -14.34 -8.27 -9.89
N HIS A 106 -14.60 -6.97 -9.87
CA HIS A 106 -15.73 -6.45 -9.13
C HIS A 106 -16.96 -6.75 -9.96
N ASP A 107 -17.96 -7.35 -9.33
CA ASP A 107 -19.24 -7.66 -9.96
C ASP A 107 -20.08 -6.40 -10.22
N ILE A 108 -19.62 -5.24 -9.74
CA ILE A 108 -20.28 -3.95 -9.89
C ILE A 108 -19.50 -3.13 -10.92
N SER A 109 -20.17 -2.76 -12.02
CA SER A 109 -19.63 -1.83 -12.99
C SER A 109 -19.56 -0.41 -12.40
N PRO A 110 -18.63 0.44 -12.87
CA PRO A 110 -18.59 1.85 -12.47
C PRO A 110 -19.93 2.56 -12.70
N ASP A 111 -20.65 2.20 -13.76
CA ASP A 111 -21.93 2.78 -14.10
C ASP A 111 -23.03 2.36 -13.11
N GLU A 112 -23.09 1.08 -12.73
CA GLU A 112 -24.01 0.62 -11.68
C GLU A 112 -23.74 1.28 -10.33
N PHE A 113 -22.46 1.44 -9.96
CA PHE A 113 -22.08 2.15 -8.75
C PHE A 113 -22.54 3.60 -8.79
N ASN A 114 -22.28 4.32 -9.88
CA ASN A 114 -22.66 5.71 -10.03
C ASN A 114 -24.19 5.90 -10.03
N ASN A 115 -24.90 5.05 -10.78
CA ASN A 115 -26.35 5.11 -10.88
C ASN A 115 -27.01 4.85 -9.53
N TYR A 116 -26.48 3.91 -8.73
CA TYR A 116 -26.99 3.68 -7.37
C TYR A 116 -27.02 4.95 -6.51
N PHE A 117 -25.96 5.77 -6.53
CA PHE A 117 -25.94 7.00 -5.75
C PHE A 117 -26.86 8.07 -6.31
N ILE A 118 -26.98 8.16 -7.64
CA ILE A 118 -27.91 9.10 -8.28
C ILE A 118 -29.34 8.73 -7.92
N ASP A 119 -29.70 7.46 -8.06
CA ASP A 119 -31.04 6.94 -7.79
C ASP A 119 -31.40 7.04 -6.30
N ALA A 120 -30.44 6.77 -5.40
CA ALA A 120 -30.64 6.96 -3.97
C ALA A 120 -30.92 8.42 -3.60
N VAL A 121 -30.22 9.38 -4.22
CA VAL A 121 -30.46 10.81 -4.00
C VAL A 121 -31.82 11.23 -4.55
N ALA A 122 -32.22 10.73 -5.73
CA ALA A 122 -33.53 10.99 -6.31
C ALA A 122 -34.66 10.47 -5.40
N ALA A 123 -34.53 9.25 -4.88
CA ALA A 123 -35.50 8.66 -3.97
C ALA A 123 -35.64 9.48 -2.66
N ILE A 124 -34.53 9.98 -2.12
CA ILE A 124 -34.56 10.85 -0.93
C ILE A 124 -35.23 12.19 -1.25
N GLN A 125 -35.00 12.76 -2.43
CA GLN A 125 -35.69 14.00 -2.85
C GLN A 125 -37.21 13.80 -2.94
N ASP A 126 -37.66 12.66 -3.46
CA ASP A 126 -39.08 12.34 -3.56
C ASP A 126 -39.75 12.10 -2.20
N GLU A 127 -39.00 11.64 -1.18
CA GLU A 127 -39.50 11.48 0.20
C GLU A 127 -39.57 12.80 0.98
N ILE A 128 -38.81 13.83 0.58
CA ILE A 128 -38.83 15.12 1.26
C ILE A 128 -40.03 15.91 0.72
N GLU A 129 -41.03 16.15 1.57
CA GLU A 129 -42.12 17.08 1.26
C GLU A 129 -41.55 18.45 0.84
N SER A 130 -42.14 19.05 -0.20
CA SER A 130 -41.72 20.36 -0.71
C SER A 130 -41.70 21.37 0.43
N SER A 131 -40.50 21.75 0.86
CA SER A 131 -40.30 22.78 1.88
C SER A 131 -40.69 24.14 1.29
N VAL A 132 -41.24 25.00 2.14
CA VAL A 132 -41.74 26.36 1.88
C VAL A 132 -41.08 27.06 0.68
N ASP A 133 -41.90 27.43 -0.32
CA ASP A 133 -41.48 27.92 -1.65
C ASP A 133 -40.67 29.22 -1.63
N ALA A 134 -40.73 30.00 -0.54
CA ALA A 134 -40.02 31.27 -0.42
C ALA A 134 -39.26 31.37 0.90
N SER A 135 -37.99 31.75 0.81
CA SER A 135 -37.14 32.07 1.97
C SER A 135 -37.72 33.15 2.89
N LEU A 136 -38.62 33.99 2.35
CA LEU A 136 -39.37 35.00 3.12
C LEU A 136 -40.36 34.39 4.12
N ASP A 137 -40.92 33.21 3.82
CA ASP A 137 -41.91 32.55 4.70
C ASP A 137 -41.26 31.92 5.95
N LEU A 138 -39.95 31.65 5.88
CA LEU A 138 -39.14 31.26 7.04
C LEU A 138 -38.82 32.47 7.94
N LEU A 139 -38.69 33.66 7.35
CA LEU A 139 -38.40 34.91 8.06
C LEU A 139 -39.65 35.53 8.70
N SER A 140 -40.82 35.36 8.07
CA SER A 140 -42.09 35.92 8.55
C SER A 140 -42.58 35.32 9.87
N ASN A 141 -42.20 34.06 10.14
CA ASN A 141 -42.55 33.36 11.38
C ASN A 141 -41.54 33.55 12.52
N HIS A 142 -40.45 34.29 12.29
CA HIS A 142 -39.48 34.58 13.33
C HIS A 142 -39.92 35.83 14.13
N PRO A 143 -40.14 35.72 15.45
CA PRO A 143 -40.39 36.90 16.27
C PRO A 143 -39.16 37.80 16.21
N LEU A 144 -39.33 38.99 15.62
CA LEU A 144 -38.31 40.02 15.65
C LEU A 144 -38.09 40.42 17.12
N PRO A 145 -36.89 40.23 17.67
CA PRO A 145 -36.63 40.64 19.04
C PRO A 145 -36.67 42.17 19.08
N ASP A 146 -37.33 42.74 20.09
CA ASP A 146 -37.45 44.19 20.29
C ASP A 146 -36.14 44.75 20.85
N VAL A 147 -35.07 44.66 20.05
CA VAL A 147 -33.73 45.08 20.43
C VAL A 147 -33.39 46.35 19.68
N ILE A 148 -33.23 47.43 20.44
CA ILE A 148 -32.69 48.68 19.92
C ILE A 148 -31.20 48.48 19.69
N TYR A 149 -30.83 48.07 18.47
CA TYR A 149 -29.45 47.99 18.04
C TYR A 149 -28.87 49.41 17.92
N LYS A 150 -27.83 49.71 18.68
CA LYS A 150 -27.11 50.99 18.60
C LYS A 150 -25.65 50.72 18.24
N TRP A 151 -25.22 51.34 17.14
CA TRP A 151 -23.80 51.43 16.82
C TRP A 151 -23.09 52.20 17.93
N LYS A 152 -22.15 51.54 18.60
CA LYS A 152 -21.29 52.19 19.59
C LYS A 152 -19.96 52.51 18.93
N LEU A 153 -19.53 53.76 19.05
CA LEU A 153 -18.22 54.17 18.57
C LEU A 153 -17.15 53.46 19.42
N VAL A 154 -16.23 52.75 18.77
CA VAL A 154 -15.12 52.06 19.42
C VAL A 154 -13.88 52.97 19.32
N SER A 155 -13.35 53.39 20.46
CA SER A 155 -12.09 54.15 20.53
C SER A 155 -10.87 53.23 20.57
N SER A 156 -9.69 53.78 20.27
CA SER A 156 -8.39 53.12 20.46
C SER A 156 -8.22 52.55 21.86
N GLU A 157 -8.63 53.28 22.89
CA GLU A 157 -8.58 52.87 24.29
C GLU A 157 -9.45 51.62 24.55
N ASN A 158 -10.61 51.51 23.91
CA ASN A 158 -11.46 50.32 24.06
C ASN A 158 -10.80 49.08 23.46
N VAL A 159 -10.10 49.25 22.33
CA VAL A 159 -9.35 48.16 21.68
C VAL A 159 -8.16 47.74 22.54
N LEU A 160 -7.39 48.70 23.08
CA LEU A 160 -6.24 48.42 23.95
C LEU A 160 -6.67 47.77 25.27
N SER A 161 -7.75 48.26 25.89
CA SER A 161 -8.39 47.67 27.06
C SER A 161 -8.76 46.21 26.82
N LEU A 162 -9.38 45.91 25.67
CA LEU A 162 -9.76 44.56 25.30
C LEU A 162 -8.53 43.67 25.11
N ILE A 163 -7.54 44.11 24.33
CA ILE A 163 -6.30 43.37 24.09
C ILE A 163 -5.59 43.04 25.41
N ASN A 164 -5.54 44.01 26.33
CA ASN A 164 -4.93 43.82 27.65
C ASN A 164 -5.76 42.91 28.56
N SER A 165 -7.07 42.81 28.33
CA SER A 165 -7.97 41.90 29.07
C SER A 165 -7.93 40.45 28.57
N ILE A 166 -7.38 40.21 27.37
CA ILE A 166 -7.20 38.84 26.84
C ILE A 166 -6.16 38.13 27.71
N LYS A 167 -6.62 37.17 28.53
CA LYS A 167 -5.74 36.29 29.28
C LYS A 167 -4.94 35.43 28.30
N LYS A 168 -3.62 35.35 28.53
CA LYS A 168 -2.76 34.36 27.88
C LYS A 168 -3.01 33.00 28.53
N GLU A 169 -4.12 32.37 28.19
CA GLU A 169 -4.27 30.94 28.48
C GLU A 169 -3.43 30.15 27.47
N GLN A 170 -2.78 29.08 27.94
CA GLN A 170 -2.05 28.16 27.07
C GLN A 170 -3.07 27.40 26.22
N CYS A 171 -3.44 27.98 25.08
CA CYS A 171 -4.22 27.29 24.07
C CYS A 171 -3.28 26.31 23.37
N LYS A 172 -3.42 25.02 23.70
CA LYS A 172 -2.80 23.95 22.94
C LYS A 172 -3.48 23.91 21.57
N ASP A 173 -2.71 24.02 20.50
CA ASP A 173 -3.21 23.78 19.15
C ASP A 173 -3.71 22.33 19.05
N ILE A 174 -4.55 22.01 18.06
CA ILE A 174 -5.09 20.67 17.82
C ILE A 174 -4.00 19.60 17.59
N TYR A 175 -2.76 20.02 17.40
CA TYR A 175 -1.58 19.18 17.25
C TYR A 175 -0.70 19.08 18.51
N ASP A 176 -1.13 19.69 19.62
CA ASP A 176 -0.48 19.59 20.94
C ASP A 176 0.98 20.09 20.96
N ILE A 177 1.30 21.06 20.09
CA ILE A 177 2.62 21.70 20.01
C ILE A 177 2.57 23.05 20.75
N SER A 178 3.45 23.22 21.73
CA SER A 178 3.68 24.49 22.45
C SER A 178 4.67 25.40 21.74
#